data_AF-A0A0C9LUT0-F1
#
_entry.id   AF-A0A0C9LUT0-F1
#
_cell.length_a   1.000
_cell.length_b   1.000
_cell.length_c   1.000
_cell.angle_alpha   90.00
_cell.angle_beta   90.00
_cell.angle_gamma   90.00
#
_symmetry.space_group_name_H-M   'P 1'
#
loop_
_entity.id
_entity.type
_entity.pdbx_description
1 polymer ?
#
loop_
_entity_poly.entity_id
_entity_poly.type
_entity_poly.pdbx_seq_one_letter_code
_entity_poly.pdbx_strand_id
1 'polypeptide(L)'
;MSNNLIGGFYARLERAHKYAFGSMIVRGENNNNTISGYFVIRGQEVPFEIYDAADYGSYDFQKIEPAQYEEKKEEFYKYLAWEFDDCVDGKVFK
;
A
#
# COMPACT_ATOMS: atom_id res chain seq x y z
N MET A 1 2.85 8.54 -14.63
CA MET A 1 2.43 9.56 -13.65
C MET A 1 1.90 8.98 -12.34
N SER A 2 1.41 7.73 -12.31
CA SER A 2 0.82 7.11 -11.12
C SER A 2 1.80 6.91 -9.94
N ASN A 3 3.10 6.77 -10.21
CA ASN A 3 4.14 6.77 -9.17
C ASN A 3 4.22 8.10 -8.38
N ASN A 4 3.86 9.24 -8.99
CA ASN A 4 3.82 10.52 -8.28
C ASN A 4 2.66 10.60 -7.28
N LEU A 5 1.54 9.91 -7.58
CA LEU A 5 0.39 9.81 -6.67
C LEU A 5 0.76 9.04 -5.41
N ILE A 6 1.45 7.89 -5.55
CA ILE A 6 1.96 7.12 -4.41
C ILE A 6 2.92 7.95 -3.55
N GLY A 7 3.83 8.70 -4.20
CA GLY A 7 4.75 9.59 -3.49
C GLY A 7 4.04 10.72 -2.73
N GLY A 8 3.02 11.33 -3.32
CA GLY A 8 2.22 12.37 -2.67
C GLY A 8 1.42 11.81 -1.49
N PHE A 9 0.89 10.60 -1.61
CA PHE A 9 0.22 9.90 -0.52
C PHE A 9 1.18 9.61 0.64
N TYR A 10 2.38 9.10 0.37
CA TYR A 10 3.38 8.83 1.39
C TYR A 10 3.86 10.08 2.13
N ALA A 11 4.01 11.21 1.41
CA ALA A 11 4.35 12.49 2.04
C ALA A 11 3.27 12.97 3.04
N ARG A 12 2.00 12.68 2.77
CA ARG A 12 0.89 12.99 3.71
C ARG A 12 0.85 12.02 4.89
N LEU A 13 1.31 10.79 4.69
CA LEU A 13 1.44 9.76 5.72
C LEU A 13 2.72 9.87 6.55
N GLU A 14 3.53 10.93 6.43
CA GLU A 14 4.82 11.08 7.15
C GLU A 14 4.71 10.82 8.66
N ARG A 15 3.61 11.25 9.29
CA ARG A 15 3.35 11.02 10.72
C ARG A 15 3.09 9.55 11.08
N ALA A 16 2.55 8.78 10.13
CA ALA A 16 2.25 7.36 10.28
C ALA A 16 3.48 6.46 10.13
N HIS A 17 4.64 6.95 9.67
CA HIS A 17 5.88 6.15 9.49
C HIS A 17 6.32 5.39 10.76
N LYS A 18 6.01 5.91 11.95
CA LYS A 18 6.37 5.25 13.21
C LYS A 18 5.50 4.03 13.53
N TYR A 19 4.35 3.93 12.89
CA TYR A 19 3.30 2.97 13.21
C TYR A 19 2.86 2.14 12.01
N ALA A 20 3.33 2.48 10.81
CA ALA A 20 2.93 1.81 9.58
C ALA A 20 4.13 1.61 8.65
N PHE A 21 4.16 0.47 8.00
CA PHE A 21 5.10 0.11 6.95
C PHE A 21 4.31 -0.51 5.80
N GLY A 22 4.70 -0.25 4.55
CA GLY A 22 3.94 -0.78 3.42
C GLY A 22 4.72 -0.78 2.12
N SER A 23 4.18 -1.48 1.14
CA SER A 23 4.68 -1.50 -0.23
C SER A 23 3.51 -1.34 -1.18
N MET A 24 3.54 -0.27 -1.98
CA MET A 24 2.57 -0.04 -3.04
C MET A 24 3.27 -0.09 -4.39
N ILE A 25 2.66 -0.78 -5.33
CA ILE A 25 3.14 -0.95 -6.69
C ILE A 25 2.09 -0.45 -7.69
N VAL A 26 2.58 0.07 -8.81
CA VAL A 26 1.82 0.42 -9.99
C VAL A 26 1.89 -0.76 -10.94
N ARG A 27 0.73 -1.34 -11.21
CA ARG A 27 0.56 -2.46 -12.13
C ARG A 27 -0.10 -2.02 -13.43
N GLY A 28 0.25 -2.68 -14.53
CA GLY A 28 -0.40 -2.49 -15.82
C GLY A 28 0.28 -1.45 -16.73
N GLU A 29 -0.31 -1.22 -17.91
CA GLU A 29 0.32 -0.43 -18.97
C GLU A 29 0.01 1.07 -18.88
N ASN A 30 0.72 1.86 -19.69
CA ASN A 30 0.50 3.30 -19.77
C ASN A 30 -0.97 3.59 -20.14
N ASN A 31 -1.63 4.45 -19.36
CA ASN A 31 -3.06 4.81 -19.47
C ASN A 31 -4.10 3.78 -18.93
N ASN A 32 -3.68 2.58 -18.51
CA ASN A 32 -4.53 1.62 -17.80
C ASN A 32 -3.74 0.95 -16.67
N ASN A 33 -3.46 1.75 -15.63
CA ASN A 33 -2.70 1.29 -14.47
C ASN A 33 -3.53 1.27 -13.20
N THR A 34 -3.20 0.30 -12.35
CA THR A 34 -3.84 0.09 -11.06
C THR A 34 -2.78 0.22 -9.98
N ILE A 35 -3.06 1.05 -8.98
CA ILE A 35 -2.23 1.16 -7.79
C ILE A 35 -2.74 0.15 -6.78
N SER A 36 -1.89 -0.77 -6.35
CA SER A 36 -2.23 -1.80 -5.37
C SER A 36 -1.06 -2.05 -4.44
N GLY A 37 -1.34 -2.44 -3.21
CA GLY A 37 -0.27 -2.62 -2.23
C GLY A 37 -0.78 -3.13 -0.91
N TYR A 38 0.18 -3.41 -0.03
CA TYR A 38 -0.09 -3.81 1.34
C TYR A 38 0.49 -2.82 2.32
N PHE A 39 -0.25 -2.61 3.40
CA PHE A 39 0.18 -1.86 4.57
C PHE A 39 0.09 -2.74 5.81
N VAL A 40 1.16 -2.72 6.59
CA VAL A 40 1.27 -3.29 7.93
C VAL A 40 1.20 -2.13 8.90
N ILE A 41 0.16 -2.13 9.73
CA ILE A 41 -0.05 -1.12 10.75
C ILE A 41 0.10 -1.73 12.14
N ARG A 42 0.62 -0.95 13.08
CA ARG A 42 0.71 -1.33 14.48
C ARG A 42 -0.64 -1.04 15.16
N GLY A 43 -1.47 -2.06 15.28
CA GLY A 43 -2.77 -1.96 15.95
C GLY A 43 -3.83 -2.80 15.25
N GLN A 44 -5.05 -2.72 15.76
CA GLN A 44 -6.20 -3.46 15.22
C GLN A 44 -7.06 -2.61 14.27
N GLU A 45 -6.87 -1.29 14.32
CA GLU A 45 -7.57 -0.26 13.57
C GLU A 45 -6.57 0.62 12.81
N VAL A 46 -7.04 1.22 11.70
CA VAL A 46 -6.24 2.16 10.91
C VAL A 46 -5.95 3.39 11.77
N PRO A 47 -4.67 3.79 11.95
CA PRO A 47 -4.33 4.95 12.75
C PRO A 47 -4.94 6.22 12.17
N PHE A 48 -5.27 7.18 13.05
CA PHE A 48 -5.91 8.44 12.68
C PHE A 48 -5.11 9.18 11.60
N GLU A 49 -3.79 9.14 11.68
CA GLU A 49 -2.89 9.76 10.70
C GLU A 49 -3.04 9.20 9.27
N ILE A 50 -3.52 7.96 9.12
CA ILE A 50 -3.82 7.37 7.80
C ILE A 50 -5.25 7.73 7.36
N TYR A 51 -6.22 7.70 8.27
CA TYR A 51 -7.62 8.02 7.97
C TYR A 51 -7.84 9.51 7.65
N ASP A 52 -7.09 10.41 8.27
CA ASP A 52 -7.16 11.87 8.06
C ASP A 52 -6.52 12.32 6.73
N ALA A 53 -5.75 11.45 6.08
CA ALA A 53 -5.12 11.78 4.81
C ALA A 53 -6.17 12.05 3.72
N ALA A 54 -6.05 13.19 3.03
CA ALA A 54 -7.01 13.63 2.02
C ALA A 54 -7.27 12.60 0.89
N ASP A 55 -6.30 11.75 0.58
CA ASP A 55 -6.42 10.70 -0.45
C ASP A 55 -6.91 9.36 0.09
N TYR A 56 -7.13 9.20 1.41
CA TYR A 56 -7.58 7.95 2.01
C TYR A 56 -8.87 7.43 1.36
N GLY A 57 -9.83 8.32 1.10
CA GLY A 57 -11.08 7.96 0.43
C GLY A 57 -10.95 7.55 -1.05
N SER A 58 -9.77 7.72 -1.66
CA SER A 58 -9.51 7.28 -3.03
C SER A 58 -9.05 5.82 -3.12
N TYR A 59 -8.72 5.20 -1.99
CA TYR A 59 -8.25 3.82 -1.91
C TYR A 59 -9.22 2.95 -1.10
N ASP A 60 -9.37 1.69 -1.51
CA ASP A 60 -10.12 0.70 -0.73
C ASP A 60 -9.18 0.00 0.24
N PHE A 61 -9.44 0.14 1.54
CA PHE A 61 -8.66 -0.48 2.60
C PHE A 61 -9.41 -1.69 3.17
N GLN A 62 -8.99 -2.89 2.76
CA GLN A 62 -9.51 -4.12 3.33
C GLN A 62 -8.56 -4.65 4.41
N LYS A 63 -9.08 -4.81 5.63
CA LYS A 63 -8.37 -5.49 6.71
C LYS A 63 -8.27 -6.98 6.43
N ILE A 64 -7.08 -7.55 6.62
CA ILE A 64 -6.86 -8.99 6.55
C ILE A 64 -7.06 -9.56 7.95
N GLU A 65 -8.00 -10.51 8.07
CA GLU A 65 -8.26 -11.21 9.31
C GLU A 65 -7.19 -12.28 9.60
N PRO A 66 -6.93 -12.61 10.87
CA PRO A 66 -5.86 -13.55 11.23
C PRO A 66 -5.95 -14.92 10.59
N ALA A 67 -7.17 -15.39 10.31
CA ALA A 67 -7.42 -16.66 9.63
C ALA A 67 -6.91 -16.69 8.18
N GLN A 68 -6.77 -15.52 7.55
CA GLN A 68 -6.36 -15.39 6.14
C GLN A 68 -4.86 -15.11 5.99
N TYR A 69 -4.12 -14.96 7.10
CA TYR A 69 -2.69 -14.67 7.05
C TYR A 69 -1.89 -15.72 6.30
N GLU A 70 -2.20 -17.01 6.48
CA GLU A 70 -1.46 -18.09 5.82
C GLU A 70 -1.55 -17.99 4.28
N GLU A 71 -2.75 -17.69 3.77
CA GLU A 71 -3.02 -17.55 2.33
C GLU A 71 -2.45 -16.24 1.75
N LYS A 72 -2.62 -15.14 2.50
CA LYS A 72 -2.21 -13.80 2.07
C LYS A 72 -0.72 -13.52 2.26
N LYS A 73 -0.01 -14.34 3.05
CA LYS A 73 1.42 -14.17 3.34
C LYS A 73 2.28 -14.31 2.08
N GLU A 74 2.00 -15.30 1.24
CA GLU A 74 2.74 -15.47 -0.03
C GLU A 74 2.52 -14.28 -0.97
N GLU A 75 1.28 -13.80 -1.08
CA GLU A 75 0.95 -12.62 -1.86
C GLU A 75 1.63 -11.37 -1.30
N PHE A 76 1.61 -11.19 0.02
CA PHE A 76 2.28 -10.10 0.72
C PHE A 76 3.78 -10.07 0.43
N TYR A 77 4.47 -11.22 0.47
CA TYR A 77 5.89 -11.29 0.12
C TYR A 77 6.15 -10.90 -1.34
N LYS A 78 5.30 -11.32 -2.28
CA LYS A 78 5.42 -10.89 -3.69
C LYS A 78 5.29 -9.37 -3.84
N TYR A 79 4.37 -8.74 -3.09
CA TYR A 79 4.23 -7.28 -3.03
C TYR A 79 5.40 -6.56 -2.36
N LEU A 80 6.13 -7.21 -1.46
CA LEU A 80 7.37 -6.68 -0.89
C LEU A 80 8.57 -6.85 -1.82
N ALA A 81 8.64 -7.99 -2.51
CA ALA A 81 9.72 -8.32 -3.43
C ALA A 81 9.53 -7.69 -4.82
N TRP A 82 8.35 -7.12 -5.09
CA TRP A 82 7.94 -6.56 -6.38
C TRP A 82 7.99 -7.59 -7.51
N GLU A 83 7.72 -8.86 -7.18
CA GLU A 83 7.73 -9.98 -8.11
C GLU A 83 6.38 -10.11 -8.84
N PHE A 84 6.04 -9.09 -9.64
CA PHE A 84 4.92 -9.14 -10.59
C PHE A 84 5.42 -8.85 -11.99
N ASP A 85 4.99 -9.67 -12.95
CA ASP A 85 5.38 -9.56 -14.37
C ASP A 85 4.90 -8.22 -14.98
N ASP A 86 3.78 -7.71 -14.46
CA ASP A 86 3.13 -6.45 -14.83
C ASP A 86 3.50 -5.25 -13.91
N CYS A 87 4.54 -5.40 -13.08
CA CYS A 87 5.04 -4.31 -12.22
C CYS A 87 5.80 -3.28 -13.07
N VAL A 88 5.25 -2.08 -13.19
CA VAL A 88 5.90 -0.99 -13.94
C VAL A 88 6.72 -0.09 -13.01
N ASP A 89 6.23 0.15 -11.80
CA ASP A 89 6.89 1.01 -10.81
C ASP A 89 6.33 0.72 -9.40
N GLY A 90 7.00 1.18 -8.35
CA GLY A 90 6.55 1.01 -6.97
C GLY A 90 7.27 1.92 -6.00
N LYS A 91 6.72 2.05 -4.80
CA LYS A 91 7.38 2.72 -3.67
C LYS A 91 7.15 1.94 -2.39
N VAL A 92 8.19 1.89 -1.56
CA VAL A 92 8.13 1.35 -0.21
C VAL A 92 7.93 2.50 0.77
N PHE A 93 6.96 2.34 1.67
CA PHE A 93 6.69 3.22 2.80
C PHE A 93 7.44 2.70 4.03
N LYS A 94 8.53 3.39 4.43
CA LYS A 94 9.51 2.94 5.44
C LYS A 94 9.99 4.02 6.39
#